data_AF-A0A949IAR3-F1
#
_entry.id   AF-A0A949IAR3-F1
#
_cell.length_a   1.000
_cell.length_b   1.000
_cell.length_c   1.000
_cell.angle_alpha   90.00
_cell.angle_beta   90.00
_cell.angle_gamma   90.00
#
_symmetry.space_group_name_H-M   'P 1'
#
loop_
_entity.id
_entity.type
_entity.pdbx_description
1 polymer ?
#
loop_
_entity_poly.entity_id
_entity_poly.type
_entity_poly.pdbx_seq_one_letter_code
_entity_poly.pdbx_strand_id
1 'polypeptide(L)' 'LSLAPVHAKGAGRALDALARALRELPVPVIGRIANDALLLDLRCLEDEGAFVSQLPALRAALA' A
#
# COMPACT_ATOMS: atom_id res chain seq x y z
N LEU A 1 8.12 -6.98 0.76
CA LEU A 1 6.80 -7.43 1.27
C LEU A 1 5.82 -7.46 0.09
N SER A 2 4.94 -8.47 -0.03
CA SER A 2 3.97 -8.59 -1.13
C SER A 2 2.54 -8.68 -0.59
N LEU A 3 1.62 -7.90 -1.15
CA LEU A 3 0.19 -7.93 -0.84
C LEU A 3 -0.58 -8.47 -2.05
N ALA A 4 -1.22 -9.61 -1.89
CA ALA A 4 -2.08 -10.20 -2.91
C ALA A 4 -3.57 -10.00 -2.52
N PRO A 5 -4.45 -9.68 -3.48
CA PRO A 5 -5.86 -9.56 -3.21
C PRO A 5 -6.47 -10.94 -2.90
N VAL A 6 -7.29 -11.00 -1.85
CA VAL A 6 -8.00 -12.23 -1.44
C VAL A 6 -9.09 -12.62 -2.44
N HIS A 7 -9.57 -11.66 -3.23
CA HIS A 7 -10.60 -11.85 -4.25
C HIS A 7 -10.08 -11.37 -5.62
N ALA A 8 -10.25 -12.20 -6.65
CA ALA A 8 -9.79 -11.88 -8.01
C ALA A 8 -10.63 -10.80 -8.70
N LYS A 9 -11.91 -10.64 -8.34
CA LYS A 9 -12.81 -9.70 -9.00
C LYS A 9 -12.44 -8.26 -8.61
N GLY A 10 -12.00 -7.47 -9.58
CA GLY A 10 -11.60 -6.07 -9.37
C GLY A 10 -10.18 -5.90 -8.78
N ALA A 11 -9.38 -6.97 -8.76
CA ALA A 11 -8.03 -7.00 -8.20
C ALA A 11 -7.13 -5.85 -8.71
N GLY A 12 -7.05 -5.63 -10.02
CA GLY A 12 -6.23 -4.56 -10.59
C GLY A 12 -6.59 -3.17 -10.05
N ARG A 13 -7.88 -2.82 -10.07
CA ARG A 13 -8.37 -1.53 -9.55
C ARG A 13 -8.11 -1.37 -8.05
N ALA A 14 -8.26 -2.45 -7.28
CA ALA A 14 -7.98 -2.44 -5.85
C ALA A 14 -6.48 -2.25 -5.56
N LEU A 15 -5.60 -2.90 -6.34
CA LEU A 15 -4.15 -2.74 -6.23
C LEU A 15 -3.71 -1.32 -6.62
N ASP A 16 -4.30 -0.74 -7.67
CA ASP A 16 -4.04 0.64 -8.07
C ASP A 16 -4.49 1.64 -7.00
N ALA A 17 -5.70 1.46 -6.45
CA ALA A 17 -6.22 2.30 -5.38
C ALA A 17 -5.34 2.23 -4.12
N LEU A 18 -4.91 1.01 -3.74
CA LEU A 18 -3.99 0.80 -2.64
C LEU A 18 -2.63 1.44 -2.88
N ALA A 19 -2.05 1.26 -4.08
CA ALA A 19 -0.78 1.87 -4.45
C ALA A 19 -0.85 3.40 -4.44
N ARG A 20 -1.99 3.99 -4.84
CA ARG A 20 -2.22 5.43 -4.76
C ARG A 20 -2.31 5.89 -3.31
N ALA A 21 -3.17 5.26 -2.51
CA ALA A 21 -3.38 5.63 -1.12
C ALA A 21 -2.10 5.58 -0.29
N LEU A 22 -1.24 4.58 -0.52
CA LEU A 22 0.08 4.47 0.13
C LEU A 22 1.05 5.60 -0.22
N ARG A 23 0.96 6.17 -1.43
CA ARG A 23 1.76 7.33 -1.85
C ARG A 23 1.23 8.66 -1.31
N GLU A 24 -0.07 8.71 -0.99
CA GLU A 24 -0.74 9.90 -0.43
C GLU A 24 -0.57 10.02 1.10
N LEU A 25 0.05 9.01 1.74
CA LEU A 25 0.35 9.08 3.16
C LEU A 25 1.42 10.14 3.48
N PRO A 26 1.45 10.66 4.74
CA PRO A 26 2.45 11.64 5.15
C PRO A 26 3.89 11.20 4.90
N VAL A 27 4.19 9.91 5.10
CA VAL A 27 5.44 9.30 4.63
C VAL A 27 5.09 8.37 3.48
N PRO A 28 5.45 8.72 2.24
CA PRO A 28 5.01 7.96 1.07
C PRO A 28 5.65 6.58 1.05
N VAL A 29 4.80 5.55 0.93
CA VAL A 29 5.25 4.16 0.79
C VAL A 29 5.15 3.75 -0.68
N ILE A 30 6.30 3.50 -1.29
CA ILE A 30 6.38 3.17 -2.71
C ILE A 30 6.30 1.65 -2.90
N GLY A 31 5.46 1.26 -3.85
CA GLY A 31 5.36 -0.11 -4.31
C GLY A 31 5.12 -0.20 -5.81
N ARG A 32 5.39 -1.39 -6.35
CA ARG A 32 5.14 -1.74 -7.76
C ARG A 32 4.15 -2.91 -7.83
N ILE A 33 3.29 -2.91 -8.84
CA ILE A 33 2.38 -4.01 -9.09
C ILE A 33 3.08 -5.00 -10.02
N ALA A 34 3.17 -6.26 -9.59
CA ALA A 34 3.74 -7.35 -10.37
C ALA A 34 3.12 -8.67 -9.91
N ASN A 35 2.86 -9.60 -10.85
CA ASN A 35 2.27 -10.91 -10.57
C ASN A 35 0.97 -10.82 -9.73
N ASP A 36 0.05 -9.93 -10.14
CA ASP A 36 -1.22 -9.68 -9.44
C ASP A 36 -1.09 -9.33 -7.94
N ALA A 37 0.06 -8.78 -7.56
CA ALA A 37 0.35 -8.38 -6.19
C ALA A 37 1.00 -6.99 -6.15
N LEU A 38 0.79 -6.28 -5.05
CA LEU A 38 1.51 -5.06 -4.74
C LEU A 38 2.78 -5.41 -3.95
N LEU A 39 3.95 -5.15 -4.56
CA LEU A 39 5.24 -5.29 -3.92
C LEU A 39 5.64 -3.97 -3.26
N LEU A 40 5.72 -3.97 -1.94
CA LEU A 40 6.14 -2.83 -1.14
C LEU A 40 7.66 -2.80 -1.00
N ASP A 41 8.24 -1.64 -1.28
CA ASP A 41 9.65 -1.35 -1.05
C ASP A 41 9.82 -0.70 0.33
N LEU A 42 10.30 -1.49 1.28
CA LEU A 42 10.52 -1.08 2.67
C LEU A 42 12.00 -0.90 2.98
N ARG A 43 12.87 -0.83 1.96
CA ARG A 43 14.32 -0.70 2.17
C ARG A 43 14.69 0.60 2.88
N CYS A 44 13.85 1.62 2.76
CA CYS A 44 13.98 2.92 3.43
C CYS A 44 13.02 3.07 4.63
N LEU A 45 12.48 1.98 5.17
CA LEU A 45 11.67 2.04 6.38
C LEU A 45 12.59 2.17 7.60
N GLU A 46 12.90 3.41 7.97
CA GLU A 46 13.77 3.73 9.12
C GLU A 46 12.99 3.89 10.42
N ASP A 47 11.73 4.33 10.33
CA ASP A 47 10.82 4.52 11.47
C ASP A 47 9.54 3.69 11.31
N GLU A 48 9.55 2.51 11.91
CA GLU A 48 8.42 1.60 11.94
C GLU A 48 7.21 2.20 12.70
N GLY A 49 7.46 3.03 13.72
CA GLY A 49 6.42 3.68 14.52
C GLY A 49 5.65 4.72 13.70
N ALA A 50 6.38 5.53 12.92
CA ALA A 50 5.77 6.45 11.96
C ALA A 50 4.96 5.70 10.89
N PHE A 51 5.44 4.55 10.42
CA PHE A 51 4.68 3.71 9.47
C PHE A 51 3.38 3.16 10.06
N VAL A 52 3.40 2.64 11.29
CA VAL A 52 2.18 2.10 11.92
C VAL A 52 1.20 3.21 12.25
N SER A 53 1.68 4.38 12.70
CA SER A 53 0.81 5.50 13.12
C SER A 53 -0.01 6.14 11.98
N GLN A 54 0.43 6.01 10.72
CA GLN A 54 -0.29 6.52 9.55
C GLN A 54 -1.24 5.49 8.90
N LEU A 55 -1.29 4.23 9.37
CA LEU A 55 -2.24 3.23 8.86
C LEU A 55 -3.73 3.65 8.98
N PRO A 56 -4.16 4.42 10.00
CA PRO A 56 -5.51 4.99 10.02
C PRO A 56 -5.78 5.94 8.84
N ALA A 57 -4.78 6.72 8.41
CA ALA A 57 -4.90 7.59 7.25
C ALA A 57 -5.00 6.78 5.95
N LEU A 58 -4.27 5.66 5.86
CA LEU A 58 -4.40 4.72 4.74
C LEU A 58 -5.83 4.18 4.62
N ARG A 59 -6.43 3.79 5.76
CA ARG A 59 -7.82 3.31 5.78
C ARG A 59 -8.79 4.40 5.32
N ALA A 60 -8.58 5.65 5.71
CA ALA A 60 -9.42 6.77 5.29
C ALA A 60 -9.30 7.05 3.78
N ALA A 61 -8.11 6.93 3.20
CA ALA A 61 -7.88 7.10 1.75
C ALA A 61 -8.46 5.96 0.88
N LEU A 62 -8.76 4.81 1.48
CA LEU A 62 -9.36 3.63 0.83
C LEU A 62 -10.88 3.52 1.01
N ALA A 63 -11.48 4.36 1.86
CA ALA A 63 -12.92 4.41 2.11
C ALA A 63 -13.65 5.16 1.00
#